data_AF-A0A2E1AWK3-F1
#
_entry.id   AF-A0A2E1AWK3-F1
#
_cell.length_a   1.000
_cell.length_b   1.000
_cell.length_c   1.000
_cell.angle_alpha   90.00
_cell.angle_beta   90.00
_cell.angle_gamma   90.00
#
_symmetry.space_group_name_H-M   'P 1'
#
loop_
_entity.id
_entity.type
_entity.pdbx_description
1 polymer ?
#
loop_
_entity_poly.entity_id
_entity_poly.type
_entity_poly.pdbx_seq_one_letter_code
_entity_poly.pdbx_strand_id
1 'polypeptide(L)'
;MKTYKENHKHTNDFDWEVMYVQTEHWKDESSFFDEEFQFLHNLIGGFLVWLSSEEDLHQAKSLVERLNTLSNQNRALARRITGQMIALEELQNGSFTGDELKVKNDAVAIRATLDEFITDFRSLKKEIHYLTKILSKTEKLNRLKKT
;
A
#
# COMPACT_ATOMS: atom_id res chain seq x y z
N MET A 1 16.34 36.50 35.34
CA MET A 1 17.27 36.00 34.30
C MET A 1 18.06 34.85 34.91
N LYS A 2 17.56 33.61 34.78
CA LYS A 2 18.25 32.39 35.23
C LYS A 2 18.65 31.63 33.97
N THR A 3 19.96 31.47 33.81
CA THR A 3 20.60 30.73 32.73
C THR A 3 20.36 29.24 32.92
N TYR A 4 19.54 28.65 32.06
CA TYR A 4 19.48 27.20 31.93
C TYR A 4 20.72 26.76 31.18
N LYS A 5 21.64 26.14 31.92
CA LYS A 5 22.81 25.47 31.37
C LYS A 5 22.33 24.35 30.46
N GLU A 6 22.71 24.44 29.20
CA GLU A 6 22.85 23.30 28.29
C GLU A 6 23.57 22.17 29.03
N ASN A 7 22.94 20.99 29.10
CA ASN A 7 23.59 19.71 29.32
C ASN A 7 22.57 18.58 29.12
N HIS A 8 22.20 18.31 27.87
CA HIS A 8 21.75 16.98 27.47
C HIS A 8 22.38 16.62 26.14
N LYS A 9 23.57 16.02 26.21
CA LYS A 9 24.18 15.31 25.09
C LYS A 9 24.47 13.88 25.52
N HIS A 10 23.47 13.02 25.31
CA HIS A 10 23.60 11.57 25.16
C HIS A 10 22.67 11.20 23.98
N THR A 11 23.15 11.20 22.73
CA THR A 11 23.69 10.03 22.01
C THR A 11 22.67 8.88 21.86
N ASN A 12 22.14 8.72 20.64
CA ASN A 12 21.35 7.58 20.14
C ASN A 12 19.84 7.48 20.47
N ASP A 13 19.17 8.56 20.88
CA ASP A 13 17.71 8.66 20.71
C ASP A 13 17.41 8.72 19.21
N PHE A 14 17.08 7.57 18.64
CA PHE A 14 16.27 7.55 17.42
C PHE A 14 14.97 8.24 17.79
N ASP A 15 14.71 9.38 17.16
CA ASP A 15 13.57 10.20 17.50
C ASP A 15 12.27 9.43 17.21
N TRP A 16 11.69 8.86 18.27
CA TRP A 16 10.44 8.10 18.21
C TRP A 16 9.31 8.95 17.62
N GLU A 17 9.39 10.28 17.75
CA GLU A 17 8.48 11.22 17.11
C GLU A 17 8.63 11.19 15.59
N VAL A 18 9.86 11.23 15.08
CA VAL A 18 10.14 11.12 13.64
C VAL A 18 9.67 9.76 13.10
N MET A 19 9.93 8.67 13.81
CA MET A 19 9.45 7.35 13.40
C MET A 19 7.92 7.27 13.41
N TYR A 20 7.26 7.93 14.36
CA TYR A 20 5.81 7.99 14.43
C TYR A 20 5.23 8.72 13.22
N VAL A 21 5.74 9.91 12.89
CA VAL A 21 5.33 10.67 11.71
C VAL A 21 5.53 9.87 10.42
N GLN A 22 6.66 9.17 10.29
CA GLN A 22 6.89 8.29 9.13
C GLN A 22 5.88 7.14 9.05
N THR A 23 5.55 6.54 10.19
CA THR A 23 4.59 5.43 10.26
C THR A 23 3.17 5.92 9.97
N GLU A 24 2.81 7.14 10.37
CA GLU A 24 1.55 7.78 10.02
C GLU A 24 1.42 7.97 8.50
N HIS A 25 2.47 8.43 7.83
CA HIS A 25 2.47 8.50 6.36
C HIS A 25 2.27 7.13 5.70
N TRP A 26 2.86 6.06 6.23
CA TRP A 26 2.63 4.71 5.69
C TRP A 26 1.19 4.25 5.87
N LYS A 27 0.52 4.66 6.96
CA LYS A 27 -0.90 4.38 7.19
C LYS A 27 -1.78 5.10 6.16
N ASP A 28 -1.46 6.35 5.86
CA ASP A 28 -2.17 7.12 4.82
C ASP A 28 -1.95 6.49 3.44
N GLU A 29 -0.72 6.09 3.10
CA GLU A 29 -0.42 5.37 1.87
C GLU A 29 -1.22 4.06 1.77
N SER A 30 -1.26 3.27 2.85
CA SER A 30 -2.03 2.02 2.89
C SER A 30 -3.54 2.26 2.69
N SER A 31 -4.08 3.34 3.26
CA SER A 31 -5.48 3.74 3.09
C SER A 31 -5.78 4.16 1.65
N PHE A 32 -4.88 4.91 1.02
CA PHE A 32 -4.96 5.26 -0.39
C PHE A 32 -4.99 4.01 -1.28
N PHE A 33 -4.16 3.01 -0.98
CA PHE A 33 -4.17 1.77 -1.75
C PHE A 33 -5.48 0.99 -1.65
N ASP A 34 -6.16 1.01 -0.49
CA ASP A 34 -7.46 0.38 -0.34
C ASP A 34 -8.54 1.01 -1.25
N GLU A 35 -8.54 2.34 -1.39
CA GLU A 35 -9.40 3.04 -2.34
C GLU A 35 -9.06 2.68 -3.79
N GLU A 36 -7.76 2.62 -4.11
CA GLU A 36 -7.28 2.24 -5.43
C GLU A 36 -7.64 0.79 -5.80
N PHE A 37 -7.61 -0.15 -4.85
CA PHE A 37 -8.06 -1.52 -5.09
C PHE A 37 -9.54 -1.56 -5.47
N GLN A 38 -10.39 -0.80 -4.77
CA GLN A 38 -11.82 -0.71 -5.10
C GLN A 38 -12.02 -0.14 -6.51
N PHE A 39 -11.29 0.92 -6.86
CA PHE A 39 -11.32 1.49 -8.20
C PHE A 39 -10.92 0.46 -9.28
N LEU A 40 -9.80 -0.25 -9.08
CA LEU A 40 -9.30 -1.23 -10.05
C LEU A 40 -10.23 -2.45 -10.18
N HIS A 41 -10.86 -2.90 -9.09
CA HIS A 41 -11.87 -3.95 -9.13
C HIS A 41 -13.06 -3.54 -9.98
N ASN A 42 -13.59 -2.34 -9.76
CA ASN A 42 -14.71 -1.80 -10.54
C ASN A 42 -14.34 -1.64 -12.01
N LEU A 43 -13.10 -1.19 -12.28
CA LEU A 43 -12.59 -1.02 -13.63
C LEU A 43 -12.56 -2.37 -14.37
N ILE A 44 -11.92 -3.40 -13.80
CA ILE A 44 -11.88 -4.73 -14.43
C ILE A 44 -13.31 -5.26 -14.61
N GLY A 45 -14.15 -5.18 -13.58
CA GLY A 45 -15.54 -5.66 -13.60
C GLY A 45 -16.36 -5.05 -14.73
N GLY A 46 -16.23 -3.74 -14.97
CA GLY A 46 -16.92 -3.05 -16.08
C GLY A 46 -16.47 -3.52 -17.46
N PHE A 47 -15.20 -3.94 -17.61
CA PHE A 47 -14.66 -4.45 -18.87
C PHE A 47 -14.91 -5.95 -19.10
N LEU A 48 -15.06 -6.75 -18.04
CA LEU A 48 -15.37 -8.18 -18.14
C LEU A 48 -16.63 -8.46 -18.98
N VAL A 49 -17.63 -7.57 -18.91
CA VAL A 49 -18.89 -7.69 -19.68
C VAL A 49 -18.66 -7.71 -21.20
N TRP A 50 -17.56 -7.14 -21.68
CA TRP A 50 -17.24 -7.01 -23.09
C TRP A 50 -16.27 -8.09 -23.60
N LEU A 51 -15.80 -8.97 -22.71
CA LEU A 51 -14.88 -10.05 -23.08
C LEU A 51 -15.66 -11.19 -23.74
N SER A 52 -15.35 -11.45 -25.00
CA SER A 52 -15.95 -12.52 -25.79
C SER A 52 -14.99 -13.68 -26.08
N SER A 53 -13.69 -13.51 -25.82
CA SER A 53 -12.68 -14.54 -26.03
C SER A 53 -12.29 -15.23 -24.72
N GLU A 54 -12.03 -16.53 -24.78
CA GLU A 54 -11.60 -17.34 -23.62
C GLU A 54 -10.23 -16.89 -23.10
N GLU A 55 -9.34 -16.45 -23.99
CA GLU A 55 -8.01 -15.93 -23.65
C GLU A 55 -8.10 -14.62 -22.85
N ASP A 56 -8.95 -13.67 -23.27
CA ASP A 56 -9.14 -12.42 -22.54
C ASP A 56 -9.77 -12.67 -21.16
N LEU A 57 -10.72 -13.63 -21.08
CA LEU A 57 -11.35 -14.02 -19.82
C LEU A 57 -10.33 -14.62 -18.85
N HIS A 58 -9.44 -15.49 -19.33
CA HIS A 58 -8.37 -16.06 -18.52
C HIS A 58 -7.40 -14.98 -18.02
N GLN A 59 -6.99 -14.05 -18.89
CA GLN A 59 -6.11 -12.96 -18.51
C GLN A 59 -6.76 -12.04 -17.46
N ALA A 60 -8.03 -11.67 -17.66
CA ALA A 60 -8.75 -10.83 -16.71
C ALA A 60 -8.93 -11.53 -15.35
N LYS A 61 -9.20 -12.84 -15.33
CA LYS A 61 -9.26 -13.64 -14.10
C LYS A 61 -7.92 -13.62 -13.35
N SER A 62 -6.81 -13.82 -14.06
CA SER A 62 -5.46 -13.75 -13.48
C SER A 62 -5.17 -12.38 -12.84
N LEU A 63 -5.59 -11.29 -13.49
CA LEU A 63 -5.46 -9.93 -12.93
C LEU A 63 -6.30 -9.74 -11.67
N VAL A 64 -7.55 -10.25 -11.65
CA VAL A 64 -8.42 -10.17 -10.46
C VAL A 64 -7.82 -10.96 -9.28
N GLU A 65 -7.29 -12.15 -9.53
CA GLU A 65 -6.63 -12.97 -8.50
C GLU A 65 -5.41 -12.27 -7.90
N ARG A 66 -4.58 -11.65 -8.75
CA ARG A 66 -3.42 -10.84 -8.31
C ARG A 66 -3.85 -9.59 -7.57
N LEU A 67 -4.93 -8.92 -8.01
CA LEU A 67 -5.49 -7.74 -7.33
C LEU A 67 -5.99 -8.09 -5.93
N ASN A 68 -6.71 -9.20 -5.79
CA ASN A 68 -7.16 -9.72 -4.50
C ASN A 68 -5.98 -10.07 -3.58
N THR A 69 -4.93 -10.69 -4.14
CA THR A 69 -3.72 -11.05 -3.39
C THR A 69 -3.02 -9.80 -2.85
N LEU A 70 -2.79 -8.80 -3.69
CA LEU A 70 -2.20 -7.53 -3.28
C LEU A 70 -3.08 -6.77 -2.28
N SER A 71 -4.41 -6.77 -2.44
CA SER A 71 -5.32 -6.17 -1.46
C SER A 71 -5.19 -6.83 -0.08
N ASN A 72 -5.10 -8.17 -0.04
CA ASN A 72 -4.88 -8.89 1.22
C ASN A 72 -3.50 -8.58 1.85
N GLN A 73 -2.46 -8.40 1.02
CA GLN A 73 -1.14 -7.97 1.48
C GLN A 73 -1.18 -6.55 2.05
N ASN A 74 -1.87 -5.61 1.41
CA ASN A 74 -2.06 -4.25 1.94
C ASN A 74 -2.73 -4.28 3.32
N ARG A 75 -3.81 -5.07 3.49
CA ARG A 75 -4.47 -5.21 4.81
C ARG A 75 -3.55 -5.82 5.87
N ALA A 76 -2.68 -6.75 5.48
CA ALA A 76 -1.69 -7.31 6.41
C ALA A 76 -0.63 -6.28 6.80
N LEU A 77 -0.18 -5.47 5.85
CA LEU A 77 0.75 -4.36 6.08
C LEU A 77 0.12 -3.28 6.97
N ALA A 78 -1.14 -2.89 6.73
CA ALA A 78 -1.88 -1.94 7.55
C ALA A 78 -1.96 -2.36 9.03
N ARG A 79 -2.16 -3.66 9.29
CA ARG A 79 -2.13 -4.21 10.66
C ARG A 79 -0.75 -4.06 11.31
N ARG A 80 0.32 -4.32 10.56
CA ARG A 80 1.71 -4.16 11.05
C ARG A 80 2.02 -2.69 11.32
N ILE A 81 1.64 -1.78 10.42
CA ILE A 81 1.77 -0.33 10.59
C ILE A 81 1.02 0.13 11.84
N THR A 82 -0.21 -0.33 12.04
CA THR A 82 -0.99 0.00 13.25
C THR A 82 -0.31 -0.49 14.52
N GLY A 83 0.21 -1.72 14.52
CA GLY A 83 0.99 -2.26 15.65
C GLY A 83 2.25 -1.44 15.93
N GLN A 84 2.94 -0.99 14.88
CA GLN A 84 4.10 -0.11 14.99
C GLN A 84 3.74 1.24 15.62
N MET A 85 2.62 1.86 15.21
CA MET A 85 2.16 3.12 15.80
C MET A 85 1.88 2.98 17.29
N ILE A 86 1.17 1.92 17.69
CA ILE A 86 0.88 1.64 19.11
C ILE A 86 2.18 1.52 19.91
N ALA A 87 3.16 0.75 19.41
CA ALA A 87 4.45 0.61 20.08
C ALA A 87 5.21 1.95 20.20
N LEU A 88 5.12 2.81 19.19
CA LEU A 88 5.73 4.14 19.21
C LEU A 88 5.02 5.09 20.20
N GLU A 89 3.70 5.02 20.32
CA GLU A 89 2.94 5.77 21.34
C GLU A 89 3.33 5.34 22.75
N GLU A 90 3.45 4.03 22.99
CA GLU A 90 3.91 3.46 24.26
C GLU A 90 5.37 3.86 24.58
N LEU A 91 6.23 3.97 23.57
CA LEU A 91 7.61 4.44 23.75
C LEU A 91 7.65 5.92 24.13
N GLN A 92 6.85 6.76 23.45
CA GLN A 92 6.79 8.20 23.72
C GLN A 92 6.21 8.52 25.10
N ASN A 93 5.24 7.74 25.58
CA ASN A 93 4.62 7.96 26.89
C ASN A 93 5.32 7.21 28.04
N GLY A 94 6.37 6.43 27.74
CA GLY A 94 7.16 5.66 28.71
C GLY A 94 6.47 4.41 29.27
N SER A 95 5.35 3.96 28.69
CA SER A 95 4.64 2.75 29.11
C SER A 95 5.14 1.48 28.40
N PHE A 96 6.03 1.61 27.42
CA PHE A 96 6.56 0.48 26.67
C PHE A 96 7.43 -0.42 27.56
N THR A 97 7.07 -1.71 27.64
CA THR A 97 7.83 -2.73 28.41
C THR A 97 8.50 -3.77 27.50
N GLY A 98 8.44 -3.57 26.19
CA GLY A 98 8.96 -4.52 25.20
C GLY A 98 10.42 -4.28 24.83
N ASP A 99 10.85 -4.92 23.73
CA ASP A 99 12.18 -4.74 23.16
C ASP A 99 12.19 -3.59 22.15
N GLU A 100 12.85 -2.48 22.50
CA GLU A 100 12.95 -1.30 21.62
C GLU A 100 13.70 -1.60 20.32
N LEU A 101 14.68 -2.51 20.35
CA LEU A 101 15.41 -2.91 19.15
C LEU A 101 14.49 -3.64 18.18
N LYS A 102 13.54 -4.42 18.71
CA LYS A 102 12.50 -5.05 17.90
C LYS A 102 11.62 -4.02 17.21
N VAL A 103 11.18 -2.96 17.90
CA VAL A 103 10.38 -1.88 17.31
C VAL A 103 11.12 -1.20 16.15
N LYS A 104 12.44 -1.00 16.28
CA LYS A 104 13.28 -0.46 15.20
C LYS A 104 13.38 -1.42 14.01
N ASN A 105 13.63 -2.70 14.27
CA ASN A 105 13.73 -3.72 13.23
C ASN A 105 12.39 -3.91 12.50
N ASP A 106 11.28 -3.85 13.23
CA ASP A 106 9.93 -3.95 12.67
C ASP A 106 9.65 -2.78 11.72
N ALA A 107 10.04 -1.54 12.07
CA ALA A 107 9.92 -0.39 11.18
C ALA A 107 10.71 -0.57 9.85
N VAL A 108 11.95 -1.06 9.93
CA VAL A 108 12.76 -1.36 8.73
C VAL A 108 12.10 -2.43 7.86
N ALA A 109 11.60 -3.50 8.49
CA ALA A 109 10.93 -4.58 7.80
C ALA A 109 9.60 -4.13 7.17
N ILE A 110 8.84 -3.26 7.85
CA ILE A 110 7.62 -2.65 7.32
C ILE A 110 7.96 -1.82 6.09
N ARG A 111 8.98 -0.95 6.18
CA ARG A 111 9.39 -0.11 5.05
C ARG A 111 9.79 -0.93 3.82
N ALA A 112 10.62 -1.95 4.01
CA ALA A 112 11.03 -2.83 2.92
C ALA A 112 9.82 -3.54 2.28
N THR A 113 8.90 -4.05 3.10
CA THR A 113 7.66 -4.69 2.61
C THR A 113 6.79 -3.69 1.83
N LEU A 114 6.69 -2.45 2.30
CA LEU A 114 5.93 -1.39 1.63
C LEU A 114 6.54 -1.04 0.26
N ASP A 115 7.86 -0.92 0.16
CA ASP A 115 8.55 -0.60 -1.09
C ASP A 115 8.38 -1.70 -2.16
N GLU A 116 8.45 -2.97 -1.74
CA GLU A 116 8.16 -4.12 -2.61
C GLU A 116 6.69 -4.11 -3.05
N PHE A 117 5.76 -3.94 -2.10
CA PHE A 117 4.33 -3.86 -2.37
C PHE A 117 3.98 -2.74 -3.37
N ILE A 118 4.55 -1.55 -3.21
CA ILE A 118 4.33 -0.40 -4.11
C ILE A 118 4.78 -0.74 -5.54
N THR A 119 5.90 -1.45 -5.67
CA THR A 119 6.43 -1.87 -6.96
C THR A 119 5.47 -2.84 -7.65
N ASP A 120 5.00 -3.85 -6.92
CA ASP A 120 4.07 -4.86 -7.43
C ASP A 120 2.72 -4.24 -7.79
N PHE A 121 2.18 -3.37 -6.93
CA PHE A 121 0.95 -2.64 -7.18
C PHE A 121 1.05 -1.78 -8.45
N ARG A 122 2.15 -1.03 -8.63
CA ARG A 122 2.37 -0.21 -9.83
C ARG A 122 2.45 -1.07 -11.10
N SER A 123 3.09 -2.25 -11.02
CA SER A 123 3.13 -3.18 -12.14
C SER A 123 1.72 -3.67 -12.50
N LEU A 124 0.98 -4.16 -11.52
CA LEU A 124 -0.39 -4.64 -11.72
C LEU A 124 -1.31 -3.55 -12.29
N LYS A 125 -1.24 -2.33 -11.76
CA LYS A 125 -2.02 -1.18 -12.24
C LYS A 125 -1.74 -0.88 -13.72
N LYS A 126 -0.48 -0.96 -14.16
CA LYS A 126 -0.11 -0.79 -15.57
C LYS A 126 -0.70 -1.88 -16.46
N GLU A 127 -0.67 -3.14 -16.00
CA GLU A 127 -1.24 -4.27 -16.74
C GLU A 127 -2.76 -4.13 -16.89
N ILE A 128 -3.47 -3.78 -15.82
CA ILE A 128 -4.91 -3.50 -15.86
C ILE A 128 -5.20 -2.34 -16.82
N HIS A 129 -4.43 -1.25 -16.75
CA HIS A 129 -4.60 -0.13 -17.67
C HIS A 129 -4.36 -0.51 -19.14
N TYR A 130 -3.39 -1.38 -19.40
CA TYR A 130 -3.12 -1.87 -20.76
C TYR A 130 -4.29 -2.71 -21.30
N LEU A 131 -4.79 -3.65 -20.50
CA LEU A 131 -5.93 -4.49 -20.88
C LEU A 131 -7.17 -3.63 -21.18
N THR A 132 -7.53 -2.73 -20.27
CA THR A 132 -8.70 -1.85 -20.42
C THR A 132 -8.58 -0.94 -21.66
N LYS A 133 -7.38 -0.49 -22.01
CA LYS A 133 -7.11 0.29 -23.23
C LYS A 133 -7.31 -0.52 -24.50
N ILE A 134 -6.89 -1.78 -24.54
CA ILE A 134 -7.12 -2.67 -25.68
C ILE A 134 -8.62 -2.88 -25.87
N LEU A 135 -9.33 -3.26 -24.80
CA LEU A 135 -10.76 -3.55 -24.84
C LEU A 135 -11.58 -2.33 -25.29
N SER A 136 -11.23 -1.15 -24.79
CA SER A 136 -11.86 0.11 -25.21
C SER A 136 -11.69 0.40 -26.71
N LYS A 137 -10.55 0.04 -27.32
CA LYS A 137 -10.32 0.21 -28.76
C LYS A 137 -11.14 -0.79 -29.58
N THR A 138 -11.19 -2.04 -29.13
CA THR A 138 -12.00 -3.11 -29.77
C THR A 138 -13.48 -2.77 -29.75
N GLU A 139 -14.01 -2.26 -28.63
CA GLU A 139 -15.39 -1.77 -28.53
C GLU A 139 -15.67 -0.65 -29.53
N LYS A 140 -14.83 0.38 -29.59
CA LYS A 140 -15.00 1.51 -30.54
C LYS A 140 -15.03 1.01 -31.98
N LEU A 141 -14.13 0.09 -32.34
CA LEU A 141 -14.09 -0.51 -33.67
C LEU A 141 -15.37 -1.31 -33.98
N ASN A 142 -15.87 -2.10 -33.01
CA ASN A 142 -17.08 -2.89 -33.18
C ASN A 142 -18.34 -2.03 -33.36
N ARG A 143 -18.41 -0.86 -32.71
CA ARG A 143 -19.51 0.10 -32.91
C ARG A 143 -19.47 0.73 -34.31
N LEU A 144 -18.27 1.06 -34.82
CA LEU A 144 -18.11 1.60 -36.17
C LEU A 144 -18.46 0.59 -37.26
N LYS A 145 -18.20 -0.70 -37.06
CA LYS A 145 -18.55 -1.78 -38.02
C LYS A 145 -20.05 -2.12 -38.07
N LYS A 146 -20.83 -1.70 -37.07
CA LYS A 146 -22.28 -1.91 -37.01
C LYS A 146 -23.08 -0.74 -37.61
N THR A 147 -22.40 0.27 -38.17
CA THR A 147 -22.99 1.42 -38.88
C THR A 147 -22.73 1.26 -40.38
#